data_AF-A0A0S9R438-F1
#
_entry.id   AF-A0A0S9R438-F1
#
_cell.length_a   1.000
_cell.length_b   1.000
_cell.length_c   1.000
_cell.angle_alpha   90.00
_cell.angle_beta   90.00
_cell.angle_gamma   90.00
#
_symmetry.space_group_name_H-M   'P 1'
#
loop_
_entity.id
_entity.type
_entity.pdbx_description
1 polymer ?
#
loop_
_entity_poly.entity_id
_entity_poly.type
_entity_poly.pdbx_seq_one_letter_code
_entity_poly.pdbx_strand_id
1 'polypeptide(L)'
;MIPTRRTWLGAVLGLAIWAGVTPARAEIPVRAETPVVVFAAASLKNALDAATAAWTTETGKTARISYAASSALAKQIEAGAPADLFLSADLAWMDDVAGKDGLKPGTRSNLLRNALVLIAPKDSAVALALKPGPDLAATFAKALGDGRIAMGNVAAVPAGKYGKAALESLGAWEGVKDRLAQAENVRAALLLVARGEAPLGIVYATDAVSDPSVRVVATFPAASHPPVIYPVALTKESTNPDAAALLAYLRSPAARVFFERQGFSVIGAEDRT
;
A
#
# COMPACT_ATOMS: atom_id res chain seq x y z
N MET A 1 -54.78 -25.43 94.70
CA MET A 1 -55.45 -25.86 93.45
C MET A 1 -54.38 -25.96 92.36
N ILE A 2 -54.03 -27.17 91.92
CA ILE A 2 -53.18 -27.48 90.73
C ILE A 2 -54.01 -27.09 89.48
N PRO A 3 -53.50 -26.44 88.39
CA PRO A 3 -52.59 -27.01 87.36
C PRO A 3 -51.56 -26.04 86.70
N THR A 4 -50.32 -26.45 86.39
CA THR A 4 -49.73 -27.08 85.16
C THR A 4 -49.61 -26.23 83.87
N ARG A 5 -48.42 -26.39 83.23
CA ARG A 5 -48.06 -26.26 81.78
C ARG A 5 -47.70 -24.85 81.29
N ARG A 6 -46.71 -24.60 80.42
CA ARG A 6 -45.91 -25.46 79.50
C ARG A 6 -44.69 -24.66 78.97
N THR A 7 -43.59 -25.36 78.76
CA THR A 7 -42.30 -24.96 78.15
C THR A 7 -42.38 -24.49 76.69
N TRP A 8 -41.49 -23.57 76.27
CA TRP A 8 -40.83 -23.58 74.95
C TRP A 8 -39.41 -22.98 75.04
N LEU A 9 -38.41 -23.80 74.70
CA LEU A 9 -37.01 -23.41 74.48
C LEU A 9 -36.88 -22.71 73.13
N GLY A 10 -36.16 -21.58 73.09
CA GLY A 10 -35.65 -20.98 71.85
C GLY A 10 -34.15 -21.22 71.75
N ALA A 11 -33.71 -21.96 70.73
CA ALA A 11 -32.31 -22.23 70.42
C ALA A 11 -31.65 -21.02 69.75
N VAL A 12 -30.44 -20.64 70.22
CA VAL A 12 -29.57 -19.65 69.56
C VAL A 12 -28.49 -20.43 68.79
N LEU A 13 -28.56 -20.40 67.46
CA LEU A 13 -27.51 -20.89 66.57
C LEU A 13 -26.48 -19.78 66.34
N GLY A 14 -25.23 -20.00 66.78
CA GLY A 14 -24.08 -19.18 66.40
C GLY A 14 -23.51 -19.64 65.06
N LEU A 15 -23.41 -18.73 64.09
CA LEU A 15 -22.74 -18.96 62.81
C LEU A 15 -21.33 -18.33 62.86
N ALA A 16 -20.30 -19.15 62.77
CA ALA A 16 -18.91 -18.70 62.61
C ALA A 16 -18.62 -18.43 61.13
N ILE A 17 -18.21 -17.20 60.80
CA ILE A 17 -17.83 -16.78 59.45
C ILE A 17 -16.32 -16.98 59.29
N TRP A 18 -15.92 -17.89 58.40
CA TRP A 18 -14.52 -18.11 57.99
C TRP A 18 -14.20 -17.20 56.81
N ALA A 19 -13.38 -16.17 57.01
CA ALA A 19 -12.90 -15.30 55.94
C ALA A 19 -11.73 -15.97 55.22
N GLY A 20 -12.02 -16.62 54.07
CA GLY A 20 -10.99 -17.11 53.17
C GLY A 20 -10.35 -15.97 52.39
N VAL A 21 -9.08 -15.67 52.67
CA VAL A 21 -8.26 -14.77 51.85
C VAL A 21 -7.81 -15.56 50.61
N THR A 22 -8.40 -15.25 49.45
CA THR A 22 -7.90 -15.74 48.17
C THR A 22 -6.77 -14.83 47.69
N PRO A 23 -5.61 -15.36 47.27
CA PRO A 23 -4.54 -14.54 46.72
C PRO A 23 -4.98 -13.98 45.37
N ALA A 24 -4.97 -12.65 45.26
CA ALA A 24 -5.23 -11.95 44.01
C ALA A 24 -4.15 -12.33 42.98
N ARG A 25 -4.58 -13.01 41.92
CA ARG A 25 -3.75 -13.34 40.77
C ARG A 25 -3.42 -12.04 40.04
N ALA A 26 -2.15 -11.62 40.07
CA ALA A 26 -1.69 -10.47 39.31
C ALA A 26 -1.86 -10.75 37.81
N GLU A 27 -2.81 -10.08 37.17
CA GLU A 27 -2.93 -10.06 35.73
C GLU A 27 -1.78 -9.21 35.18
N ILE A 28 -0.84 -9.83 34.47
CA ILE A 28 0.20 -9.10 33.75
C ILE A 28 -0.51 -8.23 32.71
N PRO A 29 -0.29 -6.91 32.68
CA PRO A 29 -0.90 -6.06 31.68
C PRO A 29 -0.40 -6.52 30.31
N VAL A 30 -1.31 -7.01 29.46
CA VAL A 30 -1.06 -7.20 28.04
C VAL A 30 -0.75 -5.81 27.49
N ARG A 31 0.52 -5.51 27.26
CA ARG A 31 0.93 -4.27 26.60
C ARG A 31 0.24 -4.27 25.24
N ALA A 32 -0.68 -3.33 25.02
CA ALA A 32 -1.28 -3.15 23.69
C ALA A 32 -0.13 -2.89 22.70
N GLU A 33 0.15 -3.87 21.85
CA GLU A 33 1.22 -3.76 20.85
C GLU A 33 0.88 -2.62 19.91
N THR A 34 1.81 -1.67 19.76
CA THR A 34 1.61 -0.53 18.87
C THR A 34 1.87 -1.02 17.43
N PRO A 35 0.88 -0.92 16.52
CA PRO A 35 1.04 -1.42 15.16
C PRO A 35 2.18 -0.69 14.45
N VAL A 36 2.91 -1.41 13.60
CA VAL A 36 3.92 -0.82 12.71
C VAL A 36 3.22 0.10 11.72
N VAL A 37 3.59 1.38 11.68
CA VAL A 37 2.98 2.36 10.76
C VAL A 37 3.72 2.28 9.42
N VAL A 38 3.01 1.90 8.36
CA VAL A 38 3.60 1.75 7.03
C VAL A 38 3.04 2.81 6.10
N PHE A 39 3.92 3.60 5.49
CA PHE A 39 3.58 4.48 4.38
C PHE A 39 3.92 3.78 3.07
N ALA A 40 2.90 3.45 2.28
CA ALA A 40 3.07 2.66 1.07
C ALA A 40 2.42 3.32 -0.15
N ALA A 41 3.11 3.28 -1.29
CA ALA A 41 2.55 3.69 -2.56
C ALA A 41 1.20 2.99 -2.82
N ALA A 42 0.21 3.73 -3.30
CA ALA A 42 -1.17 3.25 -3.48
C ALA A 42 -1.28 1.97 -4.33
N SER A 43 -0.38 1.76 -5.29
CA SER A 43 -0.35 0.56 -6.13
C SER A 43 -0.03 -0.74 -5.37
N LEU A 44 0.58 -0.64 -4.18
CA LEU A 44 0.93 -1.80 -3.34
C LEU A 44 -0.26 -2.38 -2.58
N LYS A 45 -1.41 -1.68 -2.54
CA LYS A 45 -2.50 -1.95 -1.60
C LYS A 45 -2.84 -3.43 -1.42
N ASN A 46 -3.30 -4.08 -2.49
CA ASN A 46 -3.78 -5.47 -2.40
C ASN A 46 -2.68 -6.45 -1.97
N ALA A 47 -1.46 -6.27 -2.50
CA ALA A 47 -0.33 -7.15 -2.23
C ALA A 47 0.19 -7.00 -0.80
N LEU A 48 0.31 -5.75 -0.34
CA LEU A 48 0.81 -5.43 0.99
C LEU A 48 -0.23 -5.71 2.08
N ASP A 49 -1.52 -5.48 1.82
CA ASP A 49 -2.60 -5.91 2.72
C ASP A 49 -2.55 -7.44 2.93
N ALA A 50 -2.38 -8.22 1.84
CA ALA A 50 -2.28 -9.68 1.94
C ALA A 50 -1.02 -10.14 2.68
N ALA A 51 0.15 -9.56 2.37
CA ALA A 51 1.41 -9.90 3.04
C ALA A 51 1.37 -9.56 4.54
N THR A 52 0.86 -8.38 4.91
CA THR A 52 0.77 -7.98 6.31
C THR A 52 -0.28 -8.76 7.11
N ALA A 53 -1.37 -9.21 6.47
CA ALA A 53 -2.33 -10.11 7.09
C ALA A 53 -1.70 -11.49 7.41
N ALA A 54 -0.89 -12.03 6.51
CA ALA A 54 -0.15 -13.26 6.74
C ALA A 54 0.88 -13.09 7.86
N TRP A 55 1.66 -12.02 7.84
CA TRP A 55 2.60 -11.67 8.92
C TRP A 55 1.90 -11.55 10.29
N THR A 56 0.71 -10.94 10.32
CA THR A 56 -0.10 -10.82 11.54
C THR A 56 -0.53 -12.19 12.05
N THR A 57 -0.96 -13.07 11.15
CA THR A 57 -1.37 -14.44 11.50
C THR A 57 -0.19 -15.26 12.04
N GLU A 58 1.00 -15.10 11.46
CA GLU A 58 2.20 -15.83 11.85
C GLU A 58 2.82 -15.36 13.16
N THR A 59 2.72 -14.07 13.47
CA THR A 59 3.50 -13.45 14.56
C THR A 59 2.67 -12.86 15.69
N GLY A 60 1.37 -12.62 15.47
CA GLY A 60 0.50 -11.86 16.37
C GLY A 60 0.68 -10.33 16.30
N LYS A 61 1.72 -9.85 15.61
CA LYS A 61 2.06 -8.42 15.48
C LYS A 61 1.22 -7.77 14.40
N THR A 62 0.97 -6.47 14.51
CA THR A 62 0.06 -5.77 13.57
C THR A 62 0.76 -4.63 12.82
N ALA A 63 0.25 -4.33 11.63
CA ALA A 63 0.68 -3.20 10.82
C ALA A 63 -0.52 -2.33 10.45
N ARG A 64 -0.36 -1.00 10.50
CA ARG A 64 -1.34 -0.03 10.03
C ARG A 64 -0.76 0.69 8.83
N ILE A 65 -1.41 0.55 7.68
CA ILE A 65 -0.89 1.04 6.41
C ILE A 65 -1.65 2.28 5.97
N SER A 66 -0.91 3.32 5.60
CA SER A 66 -1.43 4.51 4.93
C SER A 66 -1.01 4.48 3.47
N TYR A 67 -2.00 4.50 2.57
CA TYR A 67 -1.79 4.46 1.13
C TYR A 67 -2.04 5.83 0.51
N ALA A 68 -1.06 6.31 -0.26
CA ALA A 68 -1.20 7.50 -1.09
C ALA A 68 -0.16 7.46 -2.23
N ALA A 69 -0.03 8.54 -3.00
CA ALA A 69 1.14 8.66 -3.88
C ALA A 69 2.42 8.73 -3.04
N SER A 70 3.50 8.11 -3.53
CA SER A 70 4.80 8.14 -2.87
C SER A 70 5.30 9.56 -2.64
N SER A 71 4.95 10.50 -3.53
CA SER A 71 5.21 11.93 -3.37
C SER A 71 4.58 12.51 -2.10
N ALA A 72 3.28 12.28 -1.90
CA ALA A 72 2.56 12.78 -0.72
C ALA A 72 3.13 12.15 0.56
N LEU A 73 3.39 10.84 0.54
CA LEU A 73 3.96 10.12 1.69
C LEU A 73 5.37 10.59 2.04
N ALA A 74 6.22 10.80 1.04
CA ALA A 74 7.56 11.35 1.24
C ALA A 74 7.50 12.74 1.89
N LYS A 75 6.60 13.62 1.40
CA LYS A 75 6.40 14.95 2.01
C LYS A 75 5.86 14.88 3.44
N GLN A 76 5.00 13.90 3.74
CA GLN A 76 4.55 13.69 5.12
C GLN A 76 5.70 13.22 6.02
N ILE A 77 6.56 12.30 5.56
CA ILE A 77 7.75 11.86 6.31
C ILE A 77 8.70 13.05 6.57
N GLU A 78 8.96 13.87 5.55
CA GLU A 78 9.76 15.10 5.69
C GLU A 78 9.16 16.09 6.69
N ALA A 79 7.84 16.14 6.80
CA ALA A 79 7.12 16.96 7.76
C ALA A 79 7.02 16.33 9.16
N GLY A 80 7.65 15.17 9.39
CA GLY A 80 7.70 14.50 10.71
C GLY A 80 6.53 13.54 10.97
N ALA A 81 5.83 13.07 9.94
CA ALA A 81 4.82 12.02 10.13
C ALA A 81 5.47 10.73 10.66
N PRO A 82 4.87 10.06 11.67
CA PRO A 82 5.48 8.95 12.39
C PRO A 82 5.30 7.61 11.65
N ALA A 83 5.71 7.55 10.38
CA ALA A 83 5.79 6.29 9.67
C ALA A 83 7.01 5.50 10.15
N ASP A 84 6.91 4.18 10.27
CA ASP A 84 8.01 3.27 10.58
C ASP A 84 8.71 2.74 9.32
N LEU A 85 7.91 2.39 8.31
CA LEU A 85 8.37 1.91 7.01
C LEU A 85 7.86 2.83 5.90
N PHE A 86 8.70 3.03 4.89
CA PHE A 86 8.31 3.70 3.64
C PHE A 86 8.52 2.76 2.46
N LEU A 87 7.49 2.60 1.62
CA LEU A 87 7.54 1.90 0.34
C LEU A 87 7.16 2.88 -0.78
N SER A 88 8.15 3.28 -1.57
CA SER A 88 7.93 4.16 -2.73
C SER A 88 7.66 3.35 -4.00
N ALA A 89 7.00 3.95 -4.99
CA ALA A 89 6.85 3.40 -6.35
C ALA A 89 7.93 3.90 -7.33
N ASP A 90 8.86 4.73 -6.87
CA ASP A 90 10.07 5.08 -7.58
C ASP A 90 11.27 5.26 -6.65
N LEU A 91 12.46 5.25 -7.24
CA LEU A 91 13.71 5.55 -6.54
C LEU A 91 13.76 7.02 -6.11
N ALA A 92 13.30 7.94 -6.96
CA ALA A 92 13.44 9.37 -6.74
C ALA A 92 12.82 9.87 -5.43
N TRP A 93 11.64 9.40 -5.03
CA TRP A 93 11.06 9.78 -3.73
C TRP A 93 11.72 9.09 -2.55
N MET A 94 12.28 7.89 -2.74
CA MET A 94 13.11 7.28 -1.71
C MET A 94 14.44 8.03 -1.55
N ASP A 95 15.02 8.49 -2.67
CA ASP A 95 16.23 9.32 -2.70
C ASP A 95 15.98 10.69 -2.05
N ASP A 96 14.84 11.35 -2.32
CA ASP A 96 14.48 12.65 -1.71
C ASP A 96 14.39 12.54 -0.18
N VAL A 97 13.74 11.48 0.34
CA VAL A 97 13.68 11.21 1.79
C VAL A 97 15.06 10.87 2.35
N ALA A 98 15.86 10.06 1.65
CA ALA A 98 17.21 9.72 2.07
C ALA A 98 18.15 10.95 2.12
N GLY A 99 18.08 11.82 1.12
CA GLY A 99 18.89 13.03 1.02
C GLY A 99 18.60 14.07 2.10
N LYS A 100 17.46 13.94 2.79
CA LYS A 100 17.07 14.74 3.96
C LYS A 100 17.27 13.98 5.28
N ASP A 101 18.05 12.90 5.25
CA ASP A 101 18.32 12.05 6.40
C ASP A 101 17.04 11.46 7.01
N GLY A 102 16.03 11.17 6.19
CA GLY A 102 14.73 10.65 6.64
C GLY A 102 14.67 9.12 6.78
N LEU A 103 15.74 8.40 6.46
CA LEU A 103 15.80 6.94 6.45
C LEU A 103 16.87 6.41 7.41
N LYS A 104 16.65 5.22 7.99
CA LYS A 104 17.71 4.55 8.75
C LYS A 104 18.78 3.98 7.80
N PRO A 105 20.07 4.27 8.04
CA PRO A 105 21.17 3.75 7.23
C PRO A 105 21.17 2.22 7.13
N GLY A 106 21.51 1.70 5.95
CA GLY A 106 21.58 0.25 5.70
C GLY A 106 20.22 -0.47 5.64
N THR A 107 19.10 0.22 5.85
CA THR A 107 17.78 -0.40 5.83
C THR A 107 17.08 -0.30 4.49
N ARG A 108 17.56 0.51 3.55
CA ARG A 108 16.96 0.63 2.21
C ARG A 108 17.29 -0.59 1.36
N SER A 109 16.31 -1.04 0.57
CA SER A 109 16.55 -2.02 -0.51
C SER A 109 15.51 -1.88 -1.62
N ASN A 110 15.88 -2.22 -2.84
CA ASN A 110 14.93 -2.38 -3.93
C ASN A 110 14.15 -3.71 -3.74
N LEU A 111 12.81 -3.64 -3.69
CA LEU A 111 11.97 -4.81 -3.36
C LEU A 111 11.25 -5.38 -4.58
N LEU A 112 10.57 -4.52 -5.35
CA LEU A 112 9.69 -4.95 -6.43
C LEU A 112 9.97 -4.19 -7.73
N ARG A 113 9.63 -4.82 -8.84
CA ARG A 113 9.49 -4.20 -10.16
C ARG A 113 8.05 -4.31 -10.64
N ASN A 114 7.70 -3.42 -11.57
CA ASN A 114 6.39 -3.41 -12.19
C ASN A 114 6.49 -2.98 -13.65
N ALA A 115 5.41 -3.16 -14.40
CA ALA A 115 5.27 -2.68 -15.77
C ALA A 115 4.24 -1.56 -15.81
N LEU A 116 4.40 -0.64 -16.77
CA LEU A 116 3.43 0.41 -17.05
C LEU A 116 2.48 -0.05 -18.16
N VAL A 117 1.18 0.20 -18.00
CA VAL A 117 0.15 -0.24 -18.94
C VAL A 117 -0.81 0.89 -19.26
N LEU A 118 -1.31 0.86 -20.51
CA LEU A 118 -2.46 1.62 -20.94
C LEU A 118 -3.71 0.75 -20.70
N ILE A 119 -4.69 1.29 -20.00
CA ILE A 119 -5.95 0.63 -19.68
C ILE A 119 -7.14 1.39 -20.27
N ALA A 120 -8.26 0.69 -20.41
CA ALA A 120 -9.58 1.23 -20.74
C ALA A 120 -10.64 0.55 -19.86
N PRO A 121 -11.88 1.08 -19.79
CA PRO A 121 -12.99 0.37 -19.16
C PRO A 121 -13.13 -1.04 -19.73
N LYS A 122 -13.58 -2.00 -18.92
CA LYS A 122 -13.61 -3.44 -19.26
C LYS A 122 -14.25 -3.72 -20.63
N ASP A 123 -15.37 -3.06 -20.92
CA ASP A 123 -16.17 -3.27 -22.12
C ASP A 123 -15.80 -2.32 -23.28
N SER A 124 -14.73 -1.54 -23.13
CA SER A 124 -14.25 -0.65 -24.18
C SER A 124 -13.69 -1.43 -25.37
N ALA A 125 -14.16 -1.07 -26.57
CA ALA A 125 -13.66 -1.59 -27.84
C ALA A 125 -12.36 -0.91 -28.31
N VAL A 126 -11.79 0.02 -27.53
CA VAL A 126 -10.57 0.71 -27.90
C VAL A 126 -9.42 -0.28 -28.09
N ALA A 127 -8.80 -0.20 -29.27
CA ALA A 127 -7.57 -0.91 -29.61
C ALA A 127 -6.52 0.12 -30.01
N LEU A 128 -5.38 0.11 -29.32
CA LEU A 128 -4.28 1.04 -29.55
C LEU A 128 -2.96 0.29 -29.40
N ALA A 129 -2.07 0.41 -30.39
CA ALA A 129 -0.73 -0.13 -30.32
C ALA A 129 0.26 0.99 -29.96
N LEU A 130 1.10 0.75 -28.94
CA LEU A 130 2.13 1.70 -28.49
C LEU A 130 3.39 1.61 -29.36
N LYS A 131 3.25 1.95 -30.64
CA LYS A 131 4.38 2.04 -31.59
C LYS A 131 4.92 3.47 -31.62
N PRO A 132 6.25 3.67 -31.50
CA PRO A 132 6.85 5.00 -31.59
C PRO A 132 6.53 5.66 -32.95
N GLY A 133 6.27 6.97 -32.94
CA GLY A 133 6.11 7.76 -34.16
C GLY A 133 5.08 8.89 -34.03
N PRO A 134 5.08 9.85 -34.98
CA PRO A 134 4.19 11.02 -34.95
C PRO A 134 2.70 10.62 -34.99
N ASP A 135 2.38 9.48 -35.59
CA ASP A 135 1.01 8.97 -35.70
C ASP A 135 0.43 8.49 -34.36
N LEU A 136 1.28 8.24 -33.35
CA LEU A 136 0.81 7.78 -32.05
C LEU A 136 -0.04 8.84 -31.36
N ALA A 137 0.35 10.12 -31.46
CA ALA A 137 -0.45 11.23 -30.94
C ALA A 137 -1.86 11.29 -31.58
N ALA A 138 -1.93 11.14 -32.90
CA ALA A 138 -3.20 11.08 -33.62
C ALA A 138 -4.04 9.84 -33.23
N THR A 139 -3.37 8.72 -32.99
CA THR A 139 -4.01 7.48 -32.52
C THR A 139 -4.62 7.65 -31.13
N PHE A 140 -3.90 8.29 -30.20
CA PHE A 140 -4.45 8.68 -28.91
C PHE A 140 -5.63 9.64 -29.07
N ALA A 141 -5.51 10.68 -29.89
CA ALA A 141 -6.61 11.63 -30.09
C ALA A 141 -7.89 10.94 -30.59
N LYS A 142 -7.78 10.01 -31.54
CA LYS A 142 -8.90 9.18 -32.02
C LYS A 142 -9.47 8.27 -30.93
N ALA A 143 -8.61 7.60 -30.17
CA ALA A 143 -9.04 6.69 -29.10
C ALA A 143 -9.71 7.43 -27.93
N LEU A 144 -9.33 8.69 -27.70
CA LEU A 144 -9.89 9.52 -26.64
C LEU A 144 -11.21 10.18 -27.01
N GLY A 145 -11.49 10.46 -28.30
CA GLY A 145 -12.64 11.29 -28.69
C GLY A 145 -12.51 12.69 -28.11
N ASP A 146 -13.41 13.08 -27.20
CA ASP A 146 -13.33 14.31 -26.38
C ASP A 146 -12.84 14.06 -24.94
N GLY A 147 -12.57 12.80 -24.59
CA GLY A 147 -12.15 12.39 -23.25
C GLY A 147 -10.69 12.75 -22.91
N ARG A 148 -10.26 12.29 -21.74
CA ARG A 148 -8.92 12.53 -21.18
C ARG A 148 -8.23 11.22 -20.82
N ILE A 149 -6.89 11.23 -20.81
CA ILE A 149 -6.09 10.13 -20.25
C ILE A 149 -6.02 10.30 -18.74
N ALA A 150 -6.59 9.36 -17.98
CA ALA A 150 -6.40 9.31 -16.53
C ALA A 150 -4.99 8.84 -16.18
N MET A 151 -4.24 9.63 -15.41
CA MET A 151 -2.92 9.23 -14.93
C MET A 151 -2.58 9.95 -13.63
N GLY A 152 -1.58 9.48 -12.89
CA GLY A 152 -1.06 10.23 -11.75
C GLY A 152 -0.55 11.61 -12.19
N ASN A 153 -0.56 12.59 -11.29
CA ASN A 153 0.03 13.90 -11.56
C ASN A 153 1.48 13.76 -12.06
N VAL A 154 1.78 14.33 -13.23
CA VAL A 154 3.02 14.07 -13.97
C VAL A 154 4.27 14.72 -13.35
N ALA A 155 4.08 15.73 -12.50
CA ALA A 155 5.17 16.42 -11.83
C ALA A 155 5.65 15.70 -10.57
N ALA A 156 4.76 14.92 -9.91
CA ALA A 156 5.05 14.38 -8.59
C ALA A 156 4.76 12.88 -8.46
N VAL A 157 3.63 12.38 -8.96
CA VAL A 157 3.22 10.98 -8.72
C VAL A 157 4.07 10.05 -9.58
N PRO A 158 4.68 8.98 -9.02
CA PRO A 158 5.51 8.04 -9.79
C PRO A 158 4.86 7.53 -11.07
N ALA A 159 3.63 7.02 -11.03
CA ALA A 159 2.92 6.55 -12.22
C ALA A 159 2.72 7.65 -13.27
N GLY A 160 2.51 8.89 -12.82
CA GLY A 160 2.44 10.06 -13.69
C GLY A 160 3.77 10.36 -14.37
N LYS A 161 4.87 10.35 -13.60
CA LYS A 161 6.24 10.55 -14.11
C LYS A 161 6.62 9.46 -15.13
N TYR A 162 6.36 8.19 -14.83
CA TYR A 162 6.62 7.10 -15.77
C TYR A 162 5.74 7.22 -17.02
N GLY A 163 4.45 7.55 -16.88
CA GLY A 163 3.55 7.77 -18.01
C GLY A 163 3.99 8.92 -18.91
N LYS A 164 4.41 10.03 -18.32
CA LYS A 164 4.97 11.16 -19.07
C LYS A 164 6.24 10.75 -19.82
N ALA A 165 7.20 10.13 -19.14
CA ALA A 165 8.44 9.67 -19.76
C ALA A 165 8.16 8.69 -20.93
N ALA A 166 7.22 7.76 -20.75
CA ALA A 166 6.81 6.82 -21.77
C ALA A 166 6.18 7.51 -23.00
N LEU A 167 5.28 8.47 -22.77
CA LEU A 167 4.65 9.23 -23.85
C LEU A 167 5.65 10.14 -24.57
N GLU A 168 6.62 10.72 -23.87
CA GLU A 168 7.71 11.52 -24.45
C GLU A 168 8.60 10.63 -25.33
N SER A 169 9.06 9.49 -24.79
CA SER A 169 9.89 8.53 -25.53
C SER A 169 9.22 7.99 -26.79
N LEU A 170 7.89 7.83 -26.77
CA LEU A 170 7.14 7.34 -27.91
C LEU A 170 6.70 8.46 -28.88
N GLY A 171 6.97 9.73 -28.57
CA GLY A 171 6.61 10.88 -29.41
C GLY A 171 5.14 11.30 -29.33
N ALA A 172 4.39 10.83 -28.32
CA ALA A 172 2.96 11.13 -28.16
C ALA A 172 2.66 12.29 -27.22
N TRP A 173 3.59 12.64 -26.32
CA TRP A 173 3.36 13.58 -25.21
C TRP A 173 2.77 14.91 -25.65
N GLU A 174 3.37 15.56 -26.66
CA GLU A 174 2.93 16.88 -27.12
C GLU A 174 1.47 16.90 -27.60
N GLY A 175 0.98 15.80 -28.15
CA GLY A 175 -0.41 15.68 -28.61
C GLY A 175 -1.43 15.33 -27.52
N VAL A 176 -0.98 14.94 -26.33
CA VAL A 176 -1.88 14.47 -25.25
C VAL A 176 -1.74 15.25 -23.94
N LYS A 177 -0.70 16.07 -23.77
CA LYS A 177 -0.38 16.79 -22.52
C LYS A 177 -1.51 17.69 -22.01
N ASP A 178 -2.33 18.25 -22.90
CA ASP A 178 -3.47 19.11 -22.55
C ASP A 178 -4.78 18.31 -22.32
N ARG A 179 -4.74 16.99 -22.57
CA ARG A 179 -5.86 16.05 -22.48
C ARG A 179 -5.70 15.05 -21.34
N LEU A 180 -5.14 15.50 -20.22
CA LEU A 180 -4.92 14.66 -19.05
C LEU A 180 -6.00 14.89 -18.00
N ALA A 181 -6.41 13.80 -17.33
CA ALA A 181 -7.13 13.81 -16.07
C ALA A 181 -6.13 13.37 -14.99
N GLN A 182 -5.40 14.34 -14.44
CA GLN A 182 -4.34 14.07 -13.48
C GLN A 182 -4.92 13.80 -12.09
N ALA A 183 -4.58 12.64 -11.52
CA ALA A 183 -5.05 12.19 -10.23
C ALA A 183 -3.97 12.30 -9.15
N GLU A 184 -4.41 12.35 -7.90
CA GLU A 184 -3.54 12.45 -6.72
C GLU A 184 -2.68 11.20 -6.47
N ASN A 185 -3.08 10.04 -7.00
CA ASN A 185 -2.32 8.80 -7.01
C ASN A 185 -2.80 7.86 -8.14
N VAL A 186 -2.07 6.77 -8.38
CA VAL A 186 -2.37 5.85 -9.50
C VAL A 186 -3.69 5.07 -9.33
N ARG A 187 -4.12 4.79 -8.09
CA ARG A 187 -5.41 4.13 -7.83
C ARG A 187 -6.59 5.07 -8.03
N ALA A 188 -6.41 6.36 -7.79
CA ALA A 188 -7.39 7.37 -8.18
C ALA A 188 -7.51 7.49 -9.71
N ALA A 189 -6.39 7.41 -10.46
CA ALA A 189 -6.43 7.35 -11.92
C ALA A 189 -7.11 6.07 -12.44
N LEU A 190 -6.80 4.91 -11.85
CA LEU A 190 -7.46 3.64 -12.14
C LEU A 190 -8.98 3.77 -11.98
N LEU A 191 -9.43 4.39 -10.90
CA LEU A 191 -10.85 4.54 -10.58
C LEU A 191 -11.62 5.37 -11.63
N LEU A 192 -11.01 6.42 -12.18
CA LEU A 192 -11.60 7.19 -13.27
C LEU A 192 -11.86 6.32 -14.50
N VAL A 193 -10.94 5.41 -14.82
CA VAL A 193 -11.12 4.46 -15.93
C VAL A 193 -12.15 3.39 -15.59
N ALA A 194 -12.08 2.82 -14.39
CA ALA A 194 -13.02 1.78 -13.94
C ALA A 194 -14.47 2.26 -13.95
N ARG A 195 -14.71 3.55 -13.69
CA ARG A 195 -16.03 4.19 -13.74
C ARG A 195 -16.45 4.70 -15.12
N GLY A 196 -15.58 4.58 -16.12
CA GLY A 196 -15.83 5.13 -17.46
C GLY A 196 -15.76 6.66 -17.55
N GLU A 197 -15.29 7.33 -16.50
CA GLU A 197 -15.08 8.79 -16.48
C GLU A 197 -13.88 9.20 -17.35
N ALA A 198 -12.94 8.28 -17.59
CA ALA A 198 -11.85 8.42 -18.54
C ALA A 198 -11.82 7.23 -19.52
N PRO A 199 -11.79 7.46 -20.85
CA PRO A 199 -11.76 6.38 -21.84
C PRO A 199 -10.45 5.58 -21.83
N LEU A 200 -9.36 6.22 -21.40
CA LEU A 200 -8.04 5.62 -21.27
C LEU A 200 -7.40 6.04 -19.96
N GLY A 201 -6.51 5.21 -19.43
CA GLY A 201 -5.61 5.62 -18.36
C GLY A 201 -4.27 4.91 -18.38
N ILE A 202 -3.29 5.51 -17.73
CA ILE A 202 -1.93 4.98 -17.59
C ILE A 202 -1.71 4.63 -16.12
N VAL A 203 -1.56 3.34 -15.86
CA VAL A 203 -1.42 2.76 -14.52
C VAL A 203 -0.34 1.67 -14.53
N TYR A 204 -0.07 1.04 -13.39
CA TYR A 204 0.80 -0.14 -13.37
C TYR A 204 0.03 -1.42 -13.73
N ALA A 205 0.72 -2.43 -14.24
CA ALA A 205 0.11 -3.72 -14.58
C ALA A 205 -0.61 -4.36 -13.37
N THR A 206 -0.03 -4.21 -12.18
CA THR A 206 -0.62 -4.68 -10.91
C THR A 206 -1.91 -3.97 -10.55
N ASP A 207 -2.08 -2.70 -10.95
CA ASP A 207 -3.32 -1.95 -10.75
C ASP A 207 -4.43 -2.49 -11.64
N ALA A 208 -4.12 -2.81 -12.91
CA ALA A 208 -5.05 -3.45 -13.82
C ALA A 208 -5.46 -4.86 -13.36
N VAL A 209 -4.55 -5.61 -12.70
CA VAL A 209 -4.88 -6.90 -12.06
C VAL A 209 -5.81 -6.71 -10.86
N SER A 210 -5.72 -5.57 -10.16
CA SER A 210 -6.47 -5.32 -8.92
C SER A 210 -7.94 -4.98 -9.12
N ASP A 211 -8.34 -4.61 -10.34
CA ASP A 211 -9.69 -4.13 -10.63
C ASP A 211 -10.23 -4.76 -11.93
N PRO A 212 -11.24 -5.66 -11.84
CA PRO A 212 -11.79 -6.35 -13.01
C PRO A 212 -12.63 -5.43 -13.92
N SER A 213 -12.94 -4.21 -13.49
CA SER A 213 -13.70 -3.22 -14.26
C SER A 213 -12.85 -2.51 -15.32
N VAL A 214 -11.56 -2.82 -15.42
CA VAL A 214 -10.69 -2.32 -16.49
C VAL A 214 -10.08 -3.47 -17.29
N ARG A 215 -9.56 -3.14 -18.47
CA ARG A 215 -8.73 -4.05 -19.28
C ARG A 215 -7.45 -3.36 -19.72
N VAL A 216 -6.39 -4.15 -19.85
CA VAL A 216 -5.15 -3.69 -20.49
C VAL A 216 -5.37 -3.60 -22.00
N VAL A 217 -5.15 -2.40 -22.54
CA VAL A 217 -5.13 -2.12 -23.99
C VAL A 217 -3.76 -2.44 -24.55
N ALA A 218 -2.70 -1.97 -23.88
CA ALA A 218 -1.32 -2.21 -24.26
C ALA A 218 -0.36 -2.07 -23.06
N THR A 219 0.79 -2.72 -23.14
CA THR A 219 1.89 -2.53 -22.19
C THR A 219 2.91 -1.58 -22.80
N PHE A 220 3.36 -0.58 -22.05
CA PHE A 220 4.41 0.32 -22.53
C PHE A 220 5.73 -0.43 -22.68
N PRO A 221 6.51 -0.20 -23.76
CA PRO A 221 7.82 -0.83 -23.91
C PRO A 221 8.72 -0.50 -22.73
N ALA A 222 9.47 -1.48 -22.22
CA ALA A 222 10.35 -1.28 -21.06
C ALA A 222 11.41 -0.19 -21.28
N ALA A 223 11.81 0.05 -22.53
CA ALA A 223 12.75 1.10 -22.91
C ALA A 223 12.12 2.51 -23.00
N SER A 224 10.79 2.63 -22.90
CA SER A 224 10.10 3.93 -23.02
C SER A 224 10.13 4.77 -21.74
N HIS A 225 10.42 4.16 -20.60
CA HIS A 225 10.49 4.86 -19.32
C HIS A 225 11.59 4.23 -18.44
N PRO A 226 12.07 4.94 -17.40
CA PRO A 226 12.95 4.33 -16.41
C PRO A 226 12.30 3.08 -15.78
N PRO A 227 13.09 2.08 -15.32
CA PRO A 227 12.54 0.91 -14.67
C PRO A 227 11.66 1.28 -13.47
N VAL A 228 10.44 0.71 -13.41
CA VAL A 228 9.56 0.93 -12.26
C VAL A 228 10.05 0.05 -11.11
N ILE A 229 10.69 0.66 -10.12
CA ILE A 229 11.26 0.00 -8.95
C ILE A 229 10.60 0.53 -7.68
N TYR A 230 10.24 -0.38 -6.78
CA TYR A 230 9.66 -0.09 -5.49
C TYR A 230 10.71 -0.32 -4.39
N PRO A 231 11.43 0.71 -3.93
CA PRO A 231 12.30 0.59 -2.78
C PRO A 231 11.49 0.59 -1.47
N VAL A 232 12.04 -0.09 -0.46
CA VAL A 232 11.55 -0.09 0.92
C VAL A 232 12.68 0.26 1.89
N ALA A 233 12.37 1.02 2.93
CA ALA A 233 13.30 1.36 4.00
C ALA A 233 12.58 1.57 5.35
N LEU A 234 13.32 1.48 6.45
CA LEU A 234 12.87 2.04 7.73
C LEU A 234 13.08 3.55 7.71
N THR A 235 12.14 4.31 8.25
CA THR A 235 12.31 5.75 8.46
C THR A 235 13.22 6.01 9.66
N LYS A 236 13.93 7.14 9.66
CA LYS A 236 14.89 7.49 10.71
C LYS A 236 14.26 7.51 12.10
N GLU A 237 13.08 8.12 12.22
CA GLU A 237 12.37 8.34 13.49
C GLU A 237 11.64 7.10 14.00
N SER A 238 11.63 5.98 13.26
CA SER A 238 10.98 4.75 13.71
C SER A 238 11.58 4.26 15.04
N THR A 239 10.75 4.15 16.07
CA THR A 239 11.11 3.51 17.35
C THR A 239 10.34 2.22 17.60
N ASN A 240 9.51 1.79 16.65
CA ASN A 240 8.72 0.58 16.77
C ASN A 240 9.64 -0.66 16.75
N PRO A 241 9.62 -1.52 17.79
CA PRO A 241 10.50 -2.69 17.88
C PRO A 241 10.22 -3.73 16.78
N ASP A 242 9.04 -3.71 16.17
CA ASP A 242 8.61 -4.69 15.18
C ASP A 242 8.84 -4.25 13.74
N ALA A 243 9.20 -3.00 13.51
CA ALA A 243 9.42 -2.44 12.18
C ALA A 243 10.50 -3.21 11.39
N ALA A 244 11.63 -3.52 12.03
CA ALA A 244 12.70 -4.30 11.40
C ALA A 244 12.24 -5.74 11.07
N ALA A 245 11.39 -6.34 11.91
CA ALA A 245 10.84 -7.67 11.67
C ALA A 245 9.87 -7.68 10.49
N LEU A 246 9.00 -6.66 10.38
CA LEU A 246 8.12 -6.51 9.22
C LEU A 246 8.93 -6.28 7.94
N LEU A 247 9.96 -5.42 7.97
CA LEU A 247 10.84 -5.21 6.82
C LEU A 247 11.51 -6.51 6.36
N ALA A 248 12.02 -7.31 7.31
CA ALA A 248 12.60 -8.62 7.01
C ALA A 248 11.56 -9.59 6.43
N TYR A 249 10.33 -9.59 6.95
CA TYR A 249 9.25 -10.41 6.42
C TYR A 249 8.90 -10.05 4.98
N LEU A 250 8.71 -8.76 4.67
CA LEU A 250 8.39 -8.29 3.31
C LEU A 250 9.49 -8.65 2.29
N ARG A 251 10.73 -8.82 2.76
CA ARG A 251 11.90 -9.24 1.98
C ARG A 251 12.03 -10.75 1.82
N SER A 252 11.27 -11.53 2.57
CA SER A 252 11.42 -12.98 2.68
C SER A 252 10.75 -13.73 1.51
N PRO A 253 11.11 -15.00 1.29
CA PRO A 253 10.38 -15.88 0.38
C PRO A 253 8.90 -16.04 0.75
N ALA A 254 8.54 -15.96 2.03
CA ALA A 254 7.15 -16.08 2.48
C ALA A 254 6.27 -14.93 1.95
N ALA A 255 6.80 -13.70 1.92
CA ALA A 255 6.05 -12.56 1.40
C ALA A 255 5.98 -12.52 -0.13
N ARG A 256 6.91 -13.16 -0.83
CA ARG A 256 7.06 -13.13 -2.30
C ARG A 256 5.76 -13.49 -3.03
N VAL A 257 5.07 -14.53 -2.56
CA VAL A 257 3.84 -15.04 -3.19
C VAL A 257 2.72 -13.98 -3.25
N PHE A 258 2.62 -13.10 -2.26
CA PHE A 258 1.58 -12.07 -2.23
C PHE A 258 1.83 -10.97 -3.26
N PHE A 259 3.10 -10.62 -3.48
CA PHE A 259 3.50 -9.67 -4.51
C PHE A 259 3.35 -10.25 -5.92
N GLU A 260 3.81 -11.48 -6.14
CA GLU A 260 3.74 -12.14 -7.46
C GLU A 260 2.30 -12.43 -7.88
N ARG A 261 1.43 -12.83 -6.93
CA ARG A 261 0.00 -13.02 -7.21
C ARG A 261 -0.69 -11.74 -7.68
N GLN A 262 -0.22 -10.58 -7.24
CA GLN A 262 -0.73 -9.28 -7.68
C GLN A 262 -0.08 -8.80 -9.00
N GLY A 263 0.97 -9.49 -9.48
CA GLY A 263 1.66 -9.18 -10.74
C GLY A 263 2.96 -8.38 -10.60
N PHE A 264 3.47 -8.18 -9.38
CA PHE A 264 4.80 -7.60 -9.18
C PHE A 264 5.88 -8.64 -9.51
N SER A 265 7.02 -8.19 -10.01
CA SER A 265 8.24 -9.02 -10.02
C SER A 265 9.07 -8.70 -8.77
N VAL A 266 9.36 -9.70 -7.94
CA VAL A 266 10.18 -9.50 -6.74
C VAL A 266 11.66 -9.49 -7.14
N ILE A 267 12.39 -8.48 -6.66
CA ILE A 267 13.84 -8.35 -6.90
C ILE A 267 14.57 -9.36 -6.01
N GLY A 268 15.41 -10.20 -6.64
CA GLY A 268 16.26 -11.19 -5.98
C GLY A 268 17.15 -10.54 -4.94
N ALA A 269 17.53 -11.29 -3.89
CA ALA A 269 18.25 -10.73 -2.74
C ALA A 269 19.59 -10.09 -3.13
N GLU A 270 20.24 -10.66 -4.14
CA GLU A 270 21.48 -10.24 -4.78
C GLU A 270 21.39 -8.89 -5.53
N ASP A 271 20.20 -8.52 -5.99
CA ASP A 271 19.98 -7.35 -6.87
C ASP A 271 19.34 -6.17 -6.13
N ARG A 272 19.29 -6.21 -4.79
CA ARG A 272 18.52 -5.23 -3.99
C ARG A 272 19.26 -3.92 -3.68
N THR A 273 20.46 -3.71 -4.23
CA THR A 273 21.25 -2.48 -4.07
C THR A 273 20.63 -1.29 -4.78
#